data_AF-A0A2T0TD02-F1
#
_entry.id   AF-A0A2T0TD02-F1
#
_cell.length_a   1.000
_cell.length_b   1.000
_cell.length_c   1.000
_cell.angle_alpha   90.00
_cell.angle_beta   90.00
_cell.angle_gamma   90.00
#
_symmetry.space_group_name_H-M   'P 1'
#
loop_
_entity.id
_entity.type
_entity.pdbx_description
1 polymer ?
#
loop_
_entity_poly.entity_id
_entity_poly.type
_entity_poly.pdbx_seq_one_letter_code
_entity_poly.pdbx_strand_id
1 'polypeptide(L)'
;MSVATEAAQIRDLFEQIEEIEEVALTLSEDDVRRHKLAGVVAKALRQAPPIRPVVAGELLDLTEKTVKAWAREGVLSISAKQPRMLLDAERLHEVLHLVSDLRRAGKSRGLLDEVHRRLSDLALRDRADLAASLEQMHRGEGHVVRTG
;
A
#
# COMPACT_ATOMS: atom_id res chain seq x y z
N MET A 1 -16.03 9.29 19.35
CA MET A 1 -14.78 8.50 19.44
C MET A 1 -13.61 9.46 19.37
N SER A 2 -12.62 9.32 20.25
CA SER A 2 -11.42 10.17 20.22
C SER A 2 -10.54 9.78 19.01
N VAL A 3 -9.65 10.68 18.57
CA VAL A 3 -8.67 10.36 17.52
C VAL A 3 -7.77 9.20 17.96
N ALA A 4 -7.27 9.24 19.20
CA ALA A 4 -6.41 8.18 19.74
C ALA A 4 -7.09 6.80 19.80
N THR A 5 -8.38 6.75 20.14
CA THR A 5 -9.14 5.48 20.14
C THR A 5 -9.31 4.93 18.72
N GLU A 6 -9.61 5.78 17.75
CA GLU A 6 -9.73 5.36 16.35
C GLU A 6 -8.37 4.91 15.80
N ALA A 7 -7.29 5.64 16.10
CA ALA A 7 -5.94 5.27 15.70
C ALA A 7 -5.50 3.93 16.31
N ALA A 8 -5.79 3.68 17.59
CA ALA A 8 -5.54 2.39 18.22
C ALA A 8 -6.29 1.26 17.51
N GLN A 9 -7.59 1.42 17.24
CA GLN A 9 -8.37 0.39 16.54
C GLN A 9 -7.84 0.07 15.15
N ILE A 10 -7.44 1.08 14.38
CA ILE A 10 -6.85 0.86 13.06
C ILE A 10 -5.47 0.22 13.16
N ARG A 11 -4.67 0.63 14.16
CA ARG A 11 -3.36 0.02 14.42
C ARG A 11 -3.50 -1.47 14.75
N ASP A 12 -4.39 -1.81 15.67
CA ASP A 12 -4.64 -3.21 16.06
C ASP A 12 -5.11 -4.05 14.87
N LEU A 13 -5.93 -3.47 13.97
CA LEU A 13 -6.35 -4.14 12.74
C LEU A 13 -5.17 -4.38 11.79
N PHE A 14 -4.32 -3.37 11.60
CA PHE A 14 -3.16 -3.50 10.72
C PHE A 14 -2.14 -4.47 11.30
N GLU A 15 -1.83 -4.42 12.60
CA GLU A 15 -0.96 -5.40 13.25
C GLU A 15 -1.44 -6.85 13.05
N GLN A 16 -2.75 -7.11 13.18
CA GLN A 16 -3.32 -8.43 12.89
C GLN A 16 -3.17 -8.84 11.41
N ILE A 17 -3.27 -7.88 10.48
CA ILE A 17 -3.06 -8.14 9.07
C ILE A 17 -1.59 -8.47 8.81
N GLU A 18 -0.65 -7.70 9.39
CA GLU A 18 0.79 -7.95 9.28
C GLU A 18 1.14 -9.35 9.77
N GLU A 19 0.59 -9.80 10.91
CA GLU A 19 0.80 -11.17 11.40
C GLU A 19 0.33 -12.24 10.39
N ILE A 20 -0.81 -12.02 9.73
CA ILE A 20 -1.33 -12.94 8.70
C ILE A 20 -0.42 -12.94 7.47
N GLU A 21 0.04 -11.78 7.03
CA GLU A 21 0.95 -11.64 5.89
C GLU A 21 2.31 -12.28 6.18
N GLU A 22 2.86 -12.11 7.39
CA GLU A 22 4.10 -12.76 7.81
C GLU A 22 3.98 -14.29 7.76
N VAL A 23 2.88 -14.85 8.26
CA VAL A 23 2.62 -16.29 8.14
C VAL A 23 2.51 -16.70 6.67
N ALA A 24 1.83 -15.91 5.84
CA ALA A 24 1.69 -16.18 4.41
C ALA A 24 3.05 -16.18 3.67
N LEU A 25 4.00 -15.33 4.08
CA LEU A 25 5.35 -15.26 3.53
C LEU A 25 6.21 -16.50 3.84
N THR A 26 5.89 -17.26 4.89
CA THR A 26 6.58 -18.54 5.18
C THR A 26 6.18 -19.68 4.23
N LEU A 27 5.12 -19.48 3.44
CA LEU A 27 4.60 -20.46 2.49
C LEU A 27 5.12 -20.18 1.08
N SER A 28 5.26 -21.23 0.26
CA SER A 28 5.62 -21.08 -1.16
C SER A 28 4.59 -20.22 -1.91
N GLU A 29 5.03 -19.53 -2.96
CA GLU A 29 4.16 -18.66 -3.76
C GLU A 29 2.96 -19.42 -4.33
N ASP A 30 3.14 -20.67 -4.77
CA ASP A 30 2.09 -21.53 -5.32
C ASP A 30 1.19 -22.21 -4.25
N ASP A 31 1.43 -21.97 -2.95
CA ASP A 31 0.63 -22.62 -1.90
C ASP A 31 -0.79 -22.04 -1.87
N VAL A 32 -1.80 -22.91 -1.99
CA VAL A 32 -3.22 -22.52 -1.92
C VAL A 32 -3.57 -21.84 -0.59
N ARG A 33 -2.90 -22.18 0.51
CA ARG A 33 -3.09 -21.53 1.82
C ARG A 33 -2.62 -20.09 1.80
N ARG A 34 -1.50 -19.78 1.13
CA ARG A 34 -1.00 -18.40 0.96
C ARG A 34 -2.06 -17.54 0.27
N HIS A 35 -2.65 -18.04 -0.81
CA HIS A 35 -3.73 -17.37 -1.52
C HIS A 35 -4.98 -17.15 -0.66
N LYS A 36 -5.35 -18.15 0.16
CA LYS A 36 -6.47 -18.01 1.11
C LYS A 36 -6.21 -16.92 2.15
N LEU A 37 -5.01 -16.86 2.71
CA LEU A 37 -4.62 -15.82 3.68
C LEU A 37 -4.64 -14.43 3.04
N ALA A 38 -4.08 -14.28 1.83
CA ALA A 38 -4.19 -13.03 1.06
C ALA A 38 -5.66 -12.62 0.82
N GLY A 39 -6.54 -13.58 0.52
CA GLY A 39 -7.98 -13.33 0.40
C GLY A 39 -8.65 -12.88 1.69
N VAL A 40 -8.21 -13.39 2.85
CA VAL A 40 -8.69 -12.96 4.18
C VAL A 40 -8.25 -11.53 4.45
N VAL A 41 -6.97 -11.20 4.23
CA VAL A 41 -6.43 -9.85 4.38
C VAL A 41 -7.18 -8.86 3.50
N ALA A 42 -7.31 -9.16 2.21
CA ALA A 42 -7.99 -8.28 1.26
C ALA A 42 -9.47 -8.06 1.64
N LYS A 43 -10.14 -9.09 2.20
CA LYS A 43 -11.50 -8.96 2.72
C LYS A 43 -11.55 -8.06 3.94
N ALA A 44 -10.63 -8.23 4.90
CA ALA A 44 -10.56 -7.42 6.10
C ALA A 44 -10.34 -5.94 5.78
N LEU A 45 -9.39 -5.63 4.90
CA LEU A 45 -9.10 -4.26 4.45
C LEU A 45 -10.29 -3.60 3.76
N ARG A 46 -10.98 -4.30 2.84
CA ARG A 46 -12.19 -3.77 2.18
C ARG A 46 -13.36 -3.54 3.13
N GLN A 47 -13.40 -4.25 4.25
CA GLN A 47 -14.45 -4.10 5.27
C GLN A 47 -14.11 -3.06 6.33
N ALA A 48 -12.86 -2.60 6.38
CA ALA A 48 -12.42 -1.59 7.33
C ALA A 48 -13.12 -0.24 7.06
N PRO A 49 -13.47 0.52 8.11
CA PRO A 49 -14.11 1.81 7.94
C PRO A 49 -13.13 2.82 7.29
N PRO A 50 -13.63 3.74 6.44
CA PRO A 50 -12.81 4.82 5.91
C PRO A 50 -12.21 5.70 7.01
N ILE A 51 -10.97 6.12 6.82
CA ILE A 51 -10.10 6.67 7.89
C ILE A 51 -9.98 8.18 7.75
N ARG A 52 -10.03 8.90 8.88
CA ARG A 52 -9.84 10.36 8.86
C ARG A 52 -8.36 10.73 8.61
N PRO A 53 -8.06 11.81 7.86
CA PRO A 53 -6.67 12.23 7.62
C PRO A 53 -5.84 12.46 8.89
N VAL A 54 -6.46 12.91 9.98
CA VAL A 54 -5.77 13.10 11.27
C VAL A 54 -5.31 11.77 11.89
N VAL A 55 -6.12 10.71 11.74
CA VAL A 55 -5.78 9.36 12.24
C VAL A 55 -4.69 8.74 11.39
N ALA A 56 -4.79 8.86 10.06
CA ALA A 56 -3.71 8.42 9.16
C ALA A 56 -2.39 9.16 9.43
N GLY A 57 -2.45 10.43 9.84
CA GLY A 57 -1.27 11.20 10.25
C GLY A 57 -0.61 10.62 11.50
N GLU A 58 -1.40 10.21 12.49
CA GLU A 58 -0.89 9.53 13.69
C GLU A 58 -0.19 8.21 13.33
N LEU A 59 -0.78 7.41 12.44
CA LEU A 59 -0.22 6.12 12.03
C LEU A 59 1.06 6.26 11.20
N LEU A 60 1.09 7.18 10.24
CA LEU A 60 2.24 7.41 9.36
C LEU A 60 3.33 8.26 10.03
N ASP A 61 3.08 8.81 11.22
CA ASP A 61 3.92 9.84 11.84
C ASP A 61 4.15 11.02 10.87
N LEU A 62 3.03 11.59 10.40
CA LEU A 62 2.94 12.72 9.48
C LEU A 62 1.89 13.72 9.98
N THR A 63 2.02 14.99 9.61
CA THR A 63 0.96 15.97 9.90
C THR A 63 -0.29 15.71 9.06
N GLU A 64 -1.47 16.05 9.58
CA GLU A 64 -2.73 15.97 8.81
C GLU A 64 -2.64 16.75 7.49
N LYS A 65 -1.93 17.89 7.48
CA LYS A 65 -1.69 18.69 6.27
C LYS A 65 -0.93 17.88 5.22
N THR A 66 0.12 17.17 5.63
CA THR A 66 0.93 16.31 4.75
C THR A 66 0.09 15.15 4.21
N VAL A 67 -0.70 14.50 5.06
CA VAL A 67 -1.60 13.41 4.64
C VAL A 67 -2.62 13.90 3.60
N LYS A 68 -3.25 15.06 3.83
CA LYS A 68 -4.16 15.65 2.84
C LYS A 68 -3.45 16.03 1.54
N ALA A 69 -2.17 16.37 1.58
CA ALA A 69 -1.38 16.60 0.36
C ALA A 69 -1.17 15.29 -0.38
N TRP A 70 -0.72 14.23 0.31
CA TRP A 70 -0.52 12.90 -0.28
C TRP A 70 -1.79 12.34 -0.92
N ALA A 71 -2.95 12.57 -0.30
CA ALA A 71 -4.24 12.17 -0.87
C ALA A 71 -4.62 12.96 -2.14
N ARG A 72 -4.19 14.22 -2.26
CA ARG A 72 -4.42 15.01 -3.49
C ARG A 72 -3.46 14.63 -4.61
N GLU A 73 -2.24 14.23 -4.26
CA GLU A 73 -1.23 13.69 -5.18
C GLU A 73 -1.50 12.22 -5.56
N GLY A 74 -2.57 11.60 -5.05
CA GLY A 74 -2.99 10.25 -5.41
C GLY A 74 -2.21 9.11 -4.74
N VAL A 75 -1.28 9.42 -3.82
CA VAL A 75 -0.57 8.40 -3.03
C VAL A 75 -1.50 7.71 -2.03
N LEU A 76 -2.44 8.48 -1.45
CA LEU A 76 -3.51 7.94 -0.62
C LEU A 76 -4.84 8.03 -1.38
N SER A 77 -5.63 6.96 -1.35
CA SER A 77 -6.93 6.90 -2.01
C SER A 77 -7.99 7.60 -1.15
N ILE A 78 -8.76 8.49 -1.77
CA ILE A 78 -9.87 9.18 -1.11
C ILE A 78 -11.14 8.34 -1.28
N SER A 79 -11.63 7.77 -0.18
CA SER A 79 -12.88 7.00 -0.14
C SER A 79 -14.12 7.90 -0.20
N ALA A 80 -14.09 9.05 0.49
CA ALA A 80 -15.15 10.05 0.43
C ALA A 80 -14.60 11.46 0.52
N LYS A 81 -15.20 12.41 -0.21
CA LYS A 81 -14.82 13.84 -0.19
C LYS A 81 -15.77 14.70 0.65
N GLN A 82 -17.03 14.29 0.81
CA GLN A 82 -18.08 15.05 1.51
C GLN A 82 -18.88 14.15 2.46
N PRO A 83 -19.34 14.67 3.62
CA PRO A 83 -19.14 16.03 4.14
C PRO A 83 -17.72 16.28 4.68
N ARG A 84 -16.88 15.24 4.77
CA ARG A 84 -15.47 15.33 5.18
C ARG A 84 -14.64 14.33 4.38
N MET A 85 -13.36 14.66 4.17
CA MET A 85 -12.41 13.77 3.50
C MET A 85 -12.17 12.53 4.35
N LEU A 86 -12.32 11.35 3.75
CA LEU A 86 -11.99 10.05 4.32
C LEU A 86 -11.08 9.29 3.36
N LEU A 87 -10.15 8.54 3.92
CA LEU A 87 -9.14 7.77 3.22
C LEU A 87 -9.55 6.30 3.19
N ASP A 88 -9.20 5.64 2.11
CA ASP A 88 -9.34 4.20 1.96
C ASP A 88 -8.32 3.45 2.83
N ALA A 89 -8.79 2.42 3.55
CA ALA A 89 -7.97 1.69 4.51
C ALA A 89 -6.96 0.76 3.82
N GLU A 90 -7.34 0.13 2.70
CA GLU A 90 -6.48 -0.74 1.91
C GLU A 90 -5.27 0.04 1.38
N ARG A 91 -5.51 1.18 0.74
CA ARG A 91 -4.40 2.04 0.29
C ARG A 91 -3.56 2.59 1.44
N LEU A 92 -4.15 2.92 2.58
CA LEU A 92 -3.39 3.40 3.74
C LEU A 92 -2.44 2.31 4.28
N HIS A 93 -2.91 1.07 4.36
CA HIS A 93 -2.12 -0.08 4.78
C HIS A 93 -0.90 -0.30 3.87
N GLU A 94 -1.11 -0.30 2.54
CA GLU A 94 0.00 -0.37 1.56
C GLU A 94 1.04 0.73 1.79
N VAL A 95 0.59 1.98 1.95
CA VAL A 95 1.48 3.12 2.14
C VAL A 95 2.22 3.04 3.48
N LEU A 96 1.57 2.55 4.55
CA LEU A 96 2.22 2.31 5.84
C LEU A 96 3.38 1.34 5.71
N HIS A 97 3.18 0.19 5.06
CA HIS A 97 4.25 -0.77 4.80
C HIS A 97 5.42 -0.13 4.04
N LEU A 98 5.12 0.59 2.96
CA LEU A 98 6.15 1.26 2.17
C LEU A 98 6.94 2.29 2.98
N VAL A 99 6.25 3.11 3.79
CA VAL A 99 6.90 4.12 4.64
C VAL A 99 7.74 3.45 5.73
N SER A 100 7.24 2.40 6.37
CA SER A 100 7.98 1.62 7.36
C SER A 100 9.25 1.01 6.78
N ASP A 101 9.19 0.44 5.57
CA ASP A 101 10.36 -0.12 4.88
C ASP A 101 11.36 0.96 4.45
N LEU A 102 10.88 2.10 3.97
CA LEU A 102 11.74 3.24 3.63
C LEU A 102 12.48 3.75 4.88
N ARG A 103 11.77 3.89 6.00
CA ARG A 103 12.35 4.31 7.29
C ARG A 103 13.36 3.28 7.81
N ARG A 104 13.04 1.98 7.74
CA ARG A 104 13.98 0.89 8.08
C ARG A 104 15.25 0.92 7.21
N ALA A 105 15.12 1.32 5.94
CA ALA A 105 16.25 1.55 5.04
C ALA A 105 16.97 2.90 5.24
N GLY A 106 16.65 3.65 6.31
CA GLY A 106 17.27 4.93 6.64
C GLY A 106 16.76 6.13 5.84
N LYS A 107 15.71 5.97 5.02
CA LYS A 107 15.11 7.07 4.25
C LYS A 107 14.03 7.76 5.08
N SER A 108 14.23 9.04 5.36
CA SER A 108 13.28 9.90 6.09
C SER A 108 12.89 11.18 5.35
N ARG A 109 13.60 11.51 4.26
CA ARG A 109 13.33 12.67 3.39
C ARG A 109 12.81 12.19 2.04
N GLY A 110 11.98 13.01 1.39
CA GLY A 110 11.44 12.68 0.07
C GLY A 110 10.51 11.46 0.07
N LEU A 111 9.87 11.16 1.21
CA LEU A 111 9.02 9.97 1.36
C LEU A 111 7.89 9.92 0.33
N LEU A 112 7.31 11.08 -0.03
CA LEU A 112 6.26 11.15 -1.03
C LEU A 112 6.72 10.58 -2.39
N ASP A 113 7.85 11.08 -2.89
CA ASP A 113 8.40 10.68 -4.20
C ASP A 113 8.81 9.20 -4.19
N GLU A 114 9.38 8.74 -3.08
CA GLU A 114 9.78 7.35 -2.90
C GLU A 114 8.58 6.39 -2.85
N VAL A 115 7.52 6.77 -2.13
CA VAL A 115 6.27 5.99 -2.09
C VAL A 115 5.61 5.99 -3.48
N HIS A 116 5.51 7.16 -4.14
CA HIS A 116 4.95 7.25 -5.48
C HIS A 116 5.70 6.36 -6.47
N ARG A 117 7.04 6.38 -6.43
CA ARG A 117 7.88 5.51 -7.26
C ARG A 117 7.58 4.03 -7.00
N ARG A 118 7.57 3.59 -5.73
CA ARG A 118 7.31 2.18 -5.40
C ARG A 118 5.90 1.73 -5.78
N LEU A 119 4.89 2.57 -5.58
CA LEU A 119 3.52 2.27 -6.03
C LEU A 119 3.43 2.16 -7.56
N SER A 120 4.14 3.03 -8.27
CA SER A 120 4.23 2.96 -9.74
C SER A 120 4.93 1.67 -10.19
N ASP A 121 6.04 1.31 -9.55
CA ASP A 121 6.78 0.07 -9.84
C ASP A 121 5.92 -1.18 -9.60
N LEU A 122 5.14 -1.20 -8.51
CA LEU A 122 4.20 -2.29 -8.21
C LEU A 122 3.09 -2.37 -9.26
N ALA A 123 2.44 -1.25 -9.59
CA ALA A 123 1.39 -1.21 -10.61
C ALA A 123 1.91 -1.62 -12.00
N LEU A 124 3.17 -1.34 -12.31
CA LEU A 124 3.84 -1.81 -13.52
C LEU A 124 4.10 -3.32 -13.48
N ARG A 125 4.46 -3.90 -12.33
CA ARG A 125 4.65 -5.36 -12.19
C ARG A 125 3.35 -6.14 -12.27
N ASP A 126 2.25 -5.58 -11.75
CA ASP A 126 0.93 -6.20 -11.77
C ASP A 126 0.29 -6.18 -13.18
N ARG A 127 0.87 -5.41 -14.11
CA ARG A 127 0.55 -5.46 -15.53
C ARG A 127 1.12 -6.74 -16.13
N ALA A 128 0.23 -7.71 -16.38
CA ALA A 128 0.56 -9.03 -16.91
C ALA A 128 1.37 -9.00 -18.23
N ASP A 129 1.25 -7.94 -19.03
CA ASP A 129 2.03 -7.71 -20.25
C ASP A 129 3.49 -7.30 -19.98
N LEU A 130 3.76 -6.59 -18.87
CA LEU A 130 5.11 -6.20 -18.48
C LEU A 130 5.88 -7.34 -17.81
N ALA A 131 5.23 -8.16 -16.99
CA ALA A 131 5.84 -9.35 -16.39
C ALA A 131 6.38 -10.29 -17.49
N ALA A 132 5.58 -10.55 -18.52
CA ALA A 132 5.98 -11.33 -19.70
C ALA A 132 7.14 -10.66 -20.47
N SER A 133 7.11 -9.33 -20.64
CA SER A 133 8.16 -8.58 -21.34
C SER A 133 9.49 -8.57 -20.57
N LEU A 134 9.46 -8.54 -19.23
CA LEU A 134 10.66 -8.62 -18.38
C LEU A 134 11.26 -10.03 -18.37
N GLU A 135 10.44 -11.07 -18.34
CA GLU A 135 10.91 -12.45 -18.51
C GLU A 135 11.54 -12.68 -19.88
N GLN A 136 10.94 -12.13 -20.95
CA GLN A 136 11.52 -12.16 -22.29
C GLN A 136 12.87 -11.42 -22.32
N MET A 137 12.98 -10.25 -21.69
CA MET A 137 14.26 -9.54 -21.59
C MET A 137 15.31 -10.31 -20.78
N HIS A 138 14.92 -10.95 -19.67
CA HIS A 138 15.80 -11.80 -18.86
C HIS A 138 16.27 -13.05 -19.64
N ARG A 139 15.46 -13.55 -20.57
CA ARG A 139 15.81 -14.62 -21.53
C ARG A 139 16.52 -14.12 -22.79
N GLY A 140 16.73 -12.81 -22.93
CA GLY A 140 17.39 -12.21 -24.11
C GLY A 140 16.50 -12.11 -25.37
N GLU A 141 15.18 -12.22 -25.22
CA GLU A 141 14.19 -12.32 -26.30
C GLU A 141 13.48 -10.98 -26.62
N GLY A 142 13.84 -9.87 -25.97
CA GLY A 142 13.17 -8.58 -26.15
C GLY A 142 13.28 -8.01 -27.57
N HIS A 143 12.15 -7.80 -28.26
CA HIS A 143 12.11 -7.21 -29.60
C HIS A 143 12.11 -5.67 -29.55
N VAL A 144 13.09 -5.03 -30.20
CA VAL A 144 13.12 -3.57 -30.37
C VAL A 144 12.05 -3.15 -31.37
N VAL A 145 10.96 -2.57 -30.89
CA VAL A 145 9.96 -1.94 -31.78
C VAL A 145 10.55 -0.63 -32.30
N ARG A 146 11.09 -0.65 -33.52
CA ARG A 146 11.39 0.59 -34.25
C ARG A 146 10.07 1.15 -34.77
N THR A 147 9.59 2.22 -34.16
CA THR A 147 8.55 3.07 -34.77
C THR A 147 9.17 3.80 -35.96
N GLY A 148 8.72 3.45 -37.16
CA GLY A 148 8.94 4.20 -38.39
C GLY A 148 7.90 5.31 -38.57
#